data_AF-A0A9E3BC12-F1
#
_entry.id   AF-A0A9E3BC12-F1
#
_cell.length_a   1.000
_cell.length_b   1.000
_cell.length_c   1.000
_cell.angle_alpha   90.00
_cell.angle_beta   90.00
_cell.angle_gamma   90.00
#
_symmetry.space_group_name_H-M   'P 1'
#
loop_
_entity.id
_entity.type
_entity.pdbx_description
1 polymer ?
#
loop_
_entity_poly.entity_id
_entity_poly.type
_entity_poly.pdbx_seq_one_letter_code
_entity_poly.pdbx_strand_id
1 'polypeptide(L)'
;YLTYWGAPHDAFDSLDDFRKNSTVNAAELTSTPLRVDCGTGDGFYVATREFVNGLPRPPAGAFTSGGHDATYWREQLPGELAWLAS
;
A
#
# COMPACT_ATOMS: atom_id res chain seq x y z
N TYR A 1 -3.84 12.49 1.43
CA TYR A 1 -2.92 11.86 2.39
C TYR A 1 -1.57 11.51 1.77
N LEU A 2 -1.48 11.33 0.45
CA LEU A 2 -0.23 11.07 -0.27
C LEU A 2 0.61 12.34 -0.56
N THR A 3 1.09 13.02 0.49
CA THR A 3 2.00 14.18 0.37
C THR A 3 3.19 14.02 1.31
N TYR A 4 4.29 14.73 1.03
CA TYR A 4 5.46 14.73 1.92
C TYR A 4 5.09 15.08 3.37
N TRP A 5 4.28 16.12 3.57
CA TRP A 5 3.84 16.56 4.90
C TRP A 5 2.79 15.64 5.55
N GLY A 6 2.18 14.74 4.78
CA GLY A 6 1.23 13.74 5.26
C GLY A 6 1.86 12.40 5.60
N ALA A 7 3.12 12.18 5.20
CA ALA A 7 3.87 10.98 5.53
C ALA A 7 4.36 11.01 7.00
N PRO A 8 4.66 9.86 7.61
CA PRO A 8 5.40 9.82 8.87
C PRO A 8 6.71 10.62 8.76
N HIS A 9 7.07 11.32 9.83
CA HIS A 9 8.20 12.26 9.84
C HIS A 9 9.52 11.66 9.34
N ASP A 10 9.78 10.39 9.64
CA ASP A 10 11.02 9.70 9.29
C ASP A 10 10.87 8.78 8.07
N ALA A 11 9.77 8.91 7.31
CA ALA A 11 9.55 8.08 6.12
C ALA A 11 10.37 8.55 4.91
N PHE A 12 10.77 9.82 4.87
CA PHE A 12 11.52 10.42 3.76
C PHE A 12 12.51 11.45 4.28
N ASP A 13 13.71 11.46 3.74
CA ASP A 13 14.80 12.36 4.17
C ASP A 13 14.60 13.80 3.68
N SER A 14 13.81 13.99 2.62
CA SER A 14 13.52 15.29 2.01
C SER A 14 12.32 15.23 1.06
N LEU A 15 11.89 16.39 0.57
CA LEU A 15 10.88 16.47 -0.49
C LEU A 15 11.35 15.79 -1.79
N ASP A 16 12.64 15.87 -2.12
CA ASP A 16 13.18 15.22 -3.31
C ASP A 16 13.27 13.70 -3.13
N ASP A 17 13.57 13.24 -1.92
CA ASP A 17 13.50 11.82 -1.55
C ASP A 17 12.06 11.29 -1.68
N PHE A 18 11.08 12.03 -1.17
CA PHE A 18 9.65 11.73 -1.37
C PHE A 18 9.26 11.65 -2.85
N ARG A 19 9.65 12.63 -3.66
CA ARG A 19 9.34 12.63 -5.09
C ARG A 19 9.93 11.43 -5.83
N LYS A 20 11.11 10.99 -5.41
CA LYS A 20 11.83 9.89 -6.05
C LYS A 20 11.33 8.51 -5.60
N ASN A 21 11.01 8.35 -4.32
CA ASN A 21 10.78 7.03 -3.71
C ASN A 21 9.31 6.79 -3.31
N SER A 22 8.45 7.80 -3.35
CA SER A 22 7.04 7.60 -3.01
C SER A 22 6.29 6.91 -4.15
N THR A 23 5.40 5.97 -3.78
CA THR A 23 4.55 5.21 -4.69
C THR A 23 3.39 6.03 -5.28
N VAL A 24 3.33 7.35 -5.03
CA VAL A 24 2.29 8.23 -5.59
C VAL A 24 2.31 8.22 -7.13
N ASN A 25 3.46 7.93 -7.75
CA ASN A 25 3.58 7.77 -9.20
C ASN A 25 3.34 6.31 -9.62
N ALA A 26 2.08 5.86 -9.50
CA ALA A 26 1.63 4.53 -9.90
C ALA A 26 1.88 4.15 -11.38
N ALA A 27 2.32 5.10 -12.22
CA ALA A 27 2.62 4.89 -13.63
C ALA A 27 3.66 3.78 -13.86
N GLU A 28 4.62 3.63 -12.95
CA GLU A 28 5.67 2.60 -13.05
C GLU A 28 5.14 1.19 -12.72
N LEU A 29 4.02 1.08 -12.01
CA LEU A 29 3.42 -0.19 -11.60
C LEU A 29 2.40 -0.73 -12.61
N THR A 30 2.29 -0.10 -13.78
CA THR A 30 1.30 -0.46 -14.81
C THR A 30 1.50 -1.87 -15.37
N SER A 31 2.74 -2.36 -15.49
CA SER A 31 3.08 -3.67 -16.05
C SER A 31 3.25 -4.78 -15.01
N THR A 32 3.32 -4.44 -13.72
CA THR A 32 3.55 -5.40 -12.64
C THR A 32 2.21 -5.79 -12.00
N PRO A 33 1.89 -7.07 -11.84
CA PRO A 33 0.75 -7.50 -11.04
C PRO A 33 0.88 -6.98 -9.61
N LEU A 34 -0.15 -6.29 -9.12
CA LEU A 34 -0.17 -5.75 -7.77
C LEU A 34 -1.16 -6.52 -6.91
N ARG A 35 -0.75 -6.74 -5.65
CA ARG A 35 -1.62 -7.13 -4.56
C ARG A 35 -1.46 -6.13 -3.43
N VAL A 36 -2.57 -5.67 -2.87
CA VAL A 36 -2.59 -4.70 -1.76
C VAL A 36 -3.56 -5.19 -0.71
N ASP A 37 -3.04 -5.49 0.48
CA ASP A 37 -3.83 -5.81 1.67
C ASP A 37 -3.57 -4.71 2.71
N CYS A 38 -4.63 -4.19 3.35
CA CYS A 38 -4.51 -3.18 4.39
C CYS A 38 -5.68 -3.23 5.37
N GLY A 39 -5.36 -3.24 6.66
CA GLY A 39 -6.36 -3.25 7.73
C GLY A 39 -7.20 -1.97 7.75
N THR A 40 -8.51 -2.08 7.97
CA THR A 40 -9.40 -0.90 8.08
C THR A 40 -9.17 -0.10 9.37
N GLY A 41 -8.48 -0.68 10.35
CA GLY A 41 -7.99 0.00 11.55
C GLY A 41 -6.51 0.42 11.48
N ASP A 42 -5.84 0.21 10.34
CA ASP A 42 -4.47 0.65 10.13
C ASP A 42 -4.42 2.18 9.94
N GLY A 43 -3.44 2.86 10.56
CA GLY A 43 -3.22 4.29 10.39
C GLY A 43 -2.94 4.72 8.95
N PHE A 44 -2.48 3.79 8.11
CA PHE A 44 -2.23 4.02 6.68
C PHE A 44 -3.44 3.74 5.78
N TYR A 45 -4.58 3.28 6.33
CA TYR A 45 -5.76 2.87 5.56
C TYR A 45 -6.19 3.91 4.50
N VAL A 46 -6.26 5.19 4.90
CA VAL A 46 -6.70 6.26 3.99
C VAL A 46 -5.71 6.47 2.84
N ALA A 47 -4.41 6.48 3.13
CA ALA A 47 -3.37 6.62 2.12
C ALA A 47 -3.34 5.42 1.16
N THR A 48 -3.47 4.20 1.68
CA THR A 48 -3.52 2.98 0.87
C THR A 48 -4.77 2.95 -0.01
N ARG A 49 -5.92 3.42 0.49
CA ARG A 49 -7.13 3.58 -0.35
C ARG A 49 -6.95 4.61 -1.45
N GLU A 50 -6.34 5.76 -1.16
CA GLU A 50 -6.02 6.77 -2.18
C GLU A 50 -5.10 6.17 -3.27
N PHE A 51 -4.06 5.42 -2.87
CA PHE A 51 -3.16 4.74 -3.79
C PHE A 51 -3.90 3.74 -4.68
N VAL A 52 -4.68 2.83 -4.09
CA VAL A 52 -5.45 1.82 -4.85
C VAL A 52 -6.43 2.47 -5.83
N ASN A 53 -7.09 3.55 -5.43
CA ASN A 53 -8.02 4.29 -6.30
C ASN A 53 -7.32 4.97 -7.49
N GLY A 54 -6.01 5.25 -7.38
CA GLY A 54 -5.19 5.83 -8.45
C GLY A 54 -4.60 4.80 -9.43
N LEU A 55 -4.74 3.49 -9.14
CA LEU A 55 -4.19 2.45 -10.00
C LEU A 55 -4.98 2.31 -11.31
N PRO A 56 -4.31 2.07 -12.44
CA PRO A 56 -4.97 1.88 -13.74
C PRO A 56 -5.78 0.57 -13.81
N ARG A 57 -5.46 -0.39 -12.94
CA ARG A 57 -6.15 -1.67 -12.79
C ARG A 57 -6.30 -1.99 -11.31
N PRO A 58 -7.45 -2.55 -10.87
CA PRO A 58 -7.61 -2.98 -9.49
C PRO A 58 -6.53 -4.02 -9.13
N PRO A 59 -5.83 -3.87 -7.99
CA PRO A 59 -4.93 -4.89 -7.50
C PRO A 59 -5.71 -6.08 -6.92
N ALA A 60 -5.05 -7.23 -6.76
CA ALA A 60 -5.54 -8.29 -5.90
C ALA A 60 -5.48 -7.86 -4.42
N GLY A 61 -6.05 -8.68 -3.52
CA GLY A 61 -6.09 -8.40 -2.09
C GLY A 61 -7.35 -7.63 -1.67
N ALA A 62 -7.40 -7.21 -0.41
CA ALA A 62 -8.57 -6.53 0.13
C ALA A 62 -8.26 -5.61 1.32
N PHE A 63 -9.21 -4.71 1.59
CA PHE A 63 -9.29 -4.00 2.85
C PHE A 63 -10.17 -4.79 3.82
N THR A 64 -9.57 -5.27 4.92
CA THR A 64 -10.22 -6.16 5.90
C THR A 64 -10.02 -5.66 7.32
N SER A 65 -10.73 -6.19 8.30
CA SER A 65 -10.54 -5.79 9.70
C SER A 65 -9.12 -6.10 10.18
N GLY A 66 -8.48 -5.17 10.88
CA GLY A 66 -7.13 -5.33 11.43
C GLY A 66 -6.37 -4.00 11.46
N GLY A 67 -5.19 -4.00 12.06
CA GLY A 67 -4.34 -2.82 12.20
C GLY A 67 -2.92 -3.03 11.69
N HIS A 68 -2.05 -2.09 12.04
CA HIS A 68 -0.64 -2.10 11.66
C HIS A 68 0.19 -3.05 12.54
N ASP A 69 -0.13 -4.35 12.48
CA ASP A 69 0.45 -5.33 13.40
C ASP A 69 0.72 -6.69 12.75
N ALA A 70 1.54 -7.50 13.43
CA ALA A 70 1.94 -8.81 12.95
C ALA A 70 0.81 -9.85 12.99
N THR A 71 -0.29 -9.61 13.69
CA THR A 71 -1.45 -10.51 13.66
C THR A 71 -2.15 -10.36 12.32
N TYR A 72 -2.45 -9.13 11.91
CA TYR A 72 -3.04 -8.84 10.60
C TYR A 72 -2.25 -9.47 9.45
N TRP A 73 -0.93 -9.26 9.42
CA TRP A 73 -0.09 -9.79 8.34
C TRP A 73 -0.01 -11.31 8.31
N ARG A 74 -0.07 -11.99 9.47
CA ARG A 74 -0.15 -13.46 9.51
C ARG A 74 -1.46 -13.98 8.92
N GLU A 75 -2.54 -13.24 9.06
CA GLU A 75 -3.84 -13.59 8.45
C GLU A 75 -3.82 -13.42 6.92
N GLN A 76 -3.08 -12.45 6.38
CA GLN A 76 -2.99 -12.23 4.93
C GLN A 76 -2.06 -13.23 4.23
N LEU A 77 -1.00 -13.68 4.91
CA LEU A 77 0.08 -14.49 4.33
C LEU A 77 -0.39 -15.71 3.51
N PRO A 78 -1.33 -16.56 3.96
CA PRO A 78 -1.79 -17.68 3.14
C PRO A 78 -2.40 -17.24 1.80
N GLY A 79 -3.14 -16.13 1.82
CA GLY A 79 -3.71 -15.54 0.61
C GLY A 79 -2.63 -15.00 -0.32
N GLU A 80 -1.61 -14.32 0.21
CA GLU A 80 -0.47 -13.81 -0.55
C GLU A 80 0.28 -14.93 -1.27
N LEU A 81 0.59 -16.03 -0.56
CA LEU A 81 1.28 -17.18 -1.12
C LEU A 81 0.46 -17.87 -2.22
N ALA A 82 -0.86 -18.00 -2.02
CA ALA A 82 -1.75 -18.57 -3.03
C ALA A 82 -1.80 -17.72 -4.31
N TRP A 83 -1.76 -16.39 -4.17
CA TRP A 83 -1.72 -15.47 -5.30
C TRP A 83 -0.38 -15.50 -6.04
N LEU A 84 0.75 -15.63 -5.34
CA LEU A 84 2.06 -15.76 -5.98
C LEU A 84 2.21 -17.07 -6.77
N ALA A 85 1.45 -18.10 -6.42
CA ALA A 85 1.47 -19.39 -7.10
C ALA A 85 0.52 -19.47 -8.31
N SER A 86 -0.20 -18.39 -8.65
CA SER A 86 -1.23 -18.36 -9.73
C SER A 86 -0.72 -17.86 -11.07
#